data_AF-V9ILW9-F1
#
_entry.id   AF-V9ILW9-F1
#
_cell.length_a   1.000
_cell.length_b   1.000
_cell.length_c   1.000
_cell.angle_alpha   90.00
_cell.angle_beta   90.00
_cell.angle_gamma   90.00
#
_symmetry.space_group_name_H-M   'P 1'
#
loop_
_entity.id
_entity.type
_entity.pdbx_description
1 polymer ?
#
loop_
_entity_poly.entity_id
_entity_poly.type
_entity_poly.pdbx_seq_one_letter_code
_entity_poly.pdbx_strand_id
1 'polypeptide(L)'
;DAGQPTYVLVRPGPLDPSKADIIKALKDRGAIILHGVISDKALMEKLLREHEIEVVISAVGGGTILDQITLVEASQAVGTIKRFLPSEFGHDVDRADPVEPGLTMYLEKRRVRRCVEKSGVPYTYICCNS
;
A
#
# COMPACT_ATOMS: atom_id res chain seq x y z
N ASP A 1 -15.95 -11.61 -8.56
CA ASP A 1 -15.50 -10.27 -8.11
C ASP A 1 -16.39 -9.78 -6.99
N ALA A 2 -15.86 -8.96 -6.09
CA ALA A 2 -16.61 -8.40 -4.97
C ALA A 2 -17.40 -7.11 -5.32
N GLY A 3 -17.37 -6.69 -6.60
CA GLY A 3 -18.16 -5.58 -7.12
C GLY A 3 -17.65 -4.18 -6.80
N GLN A 4 -16.49 -4.05 -6.13
CA GLN A 4 -15.92 -2.74 -5.80
C GLN A 4 -15.13 -2.15 -6.99
N PRO A 5 -15.32 -0.86 -7.32
CA PRO A 5 -14.41 -0.14 -8.20
C PRO A 5 -12.97 -0.26 -7.69
N THR A 6 -12.07 -0.77 -8.52
CA THR A 6 -10.71 -1.11 -8.11
C THR A 6 -9.71 -0.32 -8.93
N TYR A 7 -8.86 0.44 -8.24
CA TYR A 7 -7.76 1.20 -8.82
C TYR A 7 -6.44 0.51 -8.51
N VAL A 8 -5.58 0.35 -9.52
CA VAL A 8 -4.28 -0.31 -9.37
C VAL A 8 -3.19 0.66 -9.77
N LEU A 9 -2.31 0.98 -8.83
CA LEU A 9 -1.17 1.86 -9.07
C LEU A 9 -0.03 1.09 -9.75
N VAL A 10 0.42 1.58 -10.91
CA VAL A 10 1.47 0.98 -11.71
C VAL A 10 2.61 1.98 -11.92
N ARG A 11 3.83 1.58 -11.53
CA ARG A 11 5.05 2.36 -11.78
C ARG A 11 5.20 2.68 -13.29
N PRO A 12 5.43 3.95 -13.68
CA PRO A 12 5.73 4.31 -15.06
C PRO A 12 7.02 3.65 -15.55
N GLY A 13 7.10 3.37 -16.85
CA GLY A 13 8.30 2.81 -17.49
C GLY A 13 8.08 1.45 -18.15
N PRO A 14 9.15 0.80 -18.64
CA PRO A 14 9.06 -0.49 -19.31
C PRO A 14 8.49 -1.56 -18.36
N LEU A 15 7.59 -2.38 -18.89
CA LEU A 15 6.98 -3.50 -18.18
C LEU A 15 7.67 -4.79 -18.62
N ASP A 16 8.04 -5.62 -17.64
CA ASP A 16 8.35 -7.02 -17.89
C ASP A 16 7.09 -7.72 -18.45
N PRO A 17 7.22 -8.69 -19.39
CA PRO A 17 6.08 -9.40 -19.97
C PRO A 17 5.13 -9.99 -18.93
N SER A 18 5.65 -10.61 -17.87
CA SER A 18 4.82 -11.21 -16.82
C SER A 18 3.97 -10.17 -16.09
N LYS A 19 4.52 -8.98 -15.87
CA LYS A 19 3.80 -7.86 -15.26
C LYS A 19 2.77 -7.26 -16.21
N ALA A 20 3.08 -7.19 -17.50
CA ALA A 20 2.14 -6.71 -18.52
C ALA A 20 0.90 -7.61 -18.61
N ASP A 21 1.08 -8.94 -18.55
CA ASP A 21 0.00 -9.92 -18.56
C ASP A 21 -0.91 -9.77 -17.33
N ILE A 22 -0.34 -9.58 -16.14
CA ILE A 22 -1.10 -9.35 -14.91
C ILE A 22 -1.91 -8.05 -14.99
N ILE A 23 -1.30 -6.95 -15.45
CA ILE A 23 -1.99 -5.66 -15.60
C ILE A 23 -3.13 -5.78 -16.62
N LYS A 24 -2.89 -6.50 -17.73
CA LYS A 24 -3.93 -6.76 -18.73
C LYS A 24 -5.07 -7.57 -18.13
N ALA A 25 -4.78 -8.65 -17.42
CA ALA A 25 -5.80 -9.48 -16.77
C ALA A 25 -6.64 -8.69 -15.75
N LEU A 26 -6.02 -7.76 -14.99
CA LEU A 26 -6.74 -6.88 -14.08
C LEU A 26 -7.62 -5.88 -14.83
N LYS A 27 -7.12 -5.25 -15.90
CA LYS A 27 -7.91 -4.37 -16.78
C LYS A 27 -9.10 -5.09 -17.40
N ASP A 28 -8.90 -6.31 -17.92
CA ASP A 28 -9.95 -7.14 -18.53
C ASP A 28 -11.06 -7.48 -17.51
N ARG A 29 -10.74 -7.47 -16.20
CA ARG A 29 -11.68 -7.66 -15.08
C ARG A 29 -12.25 -6.34 -14.54
N GLY A 30 -12.00 -5.21 -15.20
CA GLY A 30 -12.56 -3.91 -14.87
C GLY A 30 -11.71 -3.02 -13.95
N ALA A 31 -10.46 -3.39 -13.65
CA ALA A 31 -9.58 -2.54 -12.86
C ALA A 31 -9.15 -1.29 -13.63
N ILE A 32 -9.12 -0.15 -12.94
CA ILE A 32 -8.65 1.13 -13.47
C ILE A 32 -7.16 1.27 -13.13
N ILE A 33 -6.32 1.45 -14.14
CA ILE A 33 -4.87 1.59 -13.93
C ILE A 33 -4.50 3.04 -13.77
N LEU A 34 -3.87 3.35 -12.64
CA LEU A 34 -3.27 4.64 -12.34
C LEU A 34 -1.75 4.52 -12.46
N HIS A 35 -1.09 5.58 -12.89
CA HIS A 35 0.36 5.58 -13.05
C HIS A 35 1.02 6.45 -11.99
N GLY A 36 2.02 5.90 -11.29
CA GLY A 36 2.74 6.63 -10.25
C GLY A 36 3.59 5.76 -9.34
N VAL A 37 4.17 6.40 -8.33
CA VAL A 37 4.97 5.76 -7.27
C VAL A 37 4.52 6.30 -5.92
N ILE A 38 4.45 5.43 -4.91
CA ILE A 38 3.94 5.79 -3.58
C ILE A 38 4.83 6.76 -2.80
N SER A 39 6.09 6.89 -3.22
CA SER A 39 7.06 7.85 -2.68
C SER A 39 6.89 9.27 -3.22
N ASP A 40 5.98 9.49 -4.18
CA ASP A 40 5.59 10.82 -4.65
C ASP A 40 4.32 11.30 -3.93
N LYS A 41 4.52 12.11 -2.88
CA LYS A 41 3.43 12.59 -2.03
C LYS A 41 2.39 13.39 -2.80
N ALA A 42 2.83 14.33 -3.63
CA ALA A 42 1.94 15.24 -4.35
C ALA A 42 1.08 14.48 -5.36
N LEU A 43 1.68 13.50 -6.04
CA LEU A 43 0.94 12.62 -6.95
C LEU A 43 -0.05 11.73 -6.20
N MET A 44 0.33 11.12 -5.07
CA MET A 44 -0.59 10.29 -4.28
C MET A 44 -1.76 11.11 -3.77
N GLU A 45 -1.50 12.30 -3.23
CA GLU A 45 -2.55 13.23 -2.80
C GLU A 45 -3.52 13.58 -3.94
N LYS A 46 -3.00 13.85 -5.14
CA LYS A 46 -3.80 14.12 -6.34
C LYS A 46 -4.68 12.92 -6.69
N LEU A 47 -4.08 11.74 -6.85
CA LEU A 47 -4.80 10.53 -7.27
C LEU A 47 -5.86 10.10 -6.25
N LEU A 48 -5.56 10.18 -4.96
CA LEU A 48 -6.51 9.84 -3.90
C LEU A 48 -7.73 10.78 -3.90
N ARG A 49 -7.54 12.08 -4.17
CA ARG A 49 -8.64 13.06 -4.28
C ARG A 49 -9.44 12.90 -5.57
N GLU A 50 -8.76 12.87 -6.72
CA GLU A 50 -9.41 12.83 -8.05
C GLU A 50 -10.25 11.56 -8.27
N HIS A 51 -9.85 10.45 -7.64
CA HIS A 51 -10.56 9.18 -7.76
C HIS A 51 -11.41 8.84 -6.53
N GLU A 52 -11.58 9.80 -5.61
CA GLU A 52 -12.40 9.64 -4.40
C GLU A 52 -12.09 8.34 -3.64
N ILE A 53 -10.80 8.02 -3.51
CA ILE A 53 -10.37 6.75 -2.93
C ILE A 53 -10.71 6.74 -1.44
N GLU A 54 -11.47 5.73 -1.01
CA GLU A 54 -11.87 5.57 0.40
C GLU A 54 -11.05 4.51 1.14
N VAL A 55 -10.47 3.55 0.42
CA VAL A 55 -9.69 2.44 0.99
C VAL A 55 -8.38 2.31 0.24
N VAL A 56 -7.28 2.30 1.00
CA VAL A 56 -5.93 2.10 0.46
C VAL A 56 -5.40 0.76 0.95
N ILE A 57 -4.98 -0.10 0.02
CA ILE A 57 -4.32 -1.37 0.30
C ILE A 57 -2.92 -1.32 -0.31
N SER A 58 -1.90 -1.32 0.55
CA SER A 58 -0.50 -1.39 0.12
C SER A 58 -0.03 -2.84 0.14
N ALA A 59 0.27 -3.40 -1.02
CA ALA A 59 0.86 -4.73 -1.18
C ALA A 59 2.31 -4.65 -1.72
N VAL A 60 3.06 -3.62 -1.31
CA VAL A 60 4.44 -3.43 -1.76
C VAL A 60 5.38 -4.46 -1.13
N GLY A 61 6.43 -4.83 -1.87
CA GLY A 61 7.42 -5.80 -1.40
C GLY A 61 8.32 -5.27 -0.29
N GLY A 62 9.06 -6.19 0.35
CA GLY A 62 9.95 -5.90 1.48
C GLY A 62 11.01 -4.81 1.21
N GLY A 63 11.49 -4.67 -0.03
CA GLY A 63 12.48 -3.66 -0.40
C GLY A 63 11.97 -2.22 -0.44
N THR A 64 10.67 -1.98 -0.27
CA THR A 64 10.06 -0.64 -0.35
C THR A 64 9.06 -0.39 0.79
N ILE A 65 9.26 -1.03 1.95
CA ILE A 65 8.35 -0.89 3.09
C ILE A 65 8.29 0.56 3.57
N LEU A 66 9.44 1.24 3.65
CA LEU A 66 9.50 2.63 4.15
C LEU A 66 8.88 3.66 3.21
N ASP A 67 8.78 3.39 1.91
CA ASP A 67 8.08 4.28 0.96
C ASP A 67 6.60 4.46 1.33
N GLN A 68 6.02 3.53 2.11
CA GLN A 68 4.65 3.64 2.61
C GLN A 68 4.45 4.82 3.56
N ILE A 69 5.51 5.35 4.19
CA ILE A 69 5.40 6.55 5.05
C ILE A 69 4.83 7.71 4.24
N THR A 70 5.33 7.93 3.03
CA THR A 70 4.83 8.97 2.13
C THR A 70 3.36 8.75 1.75
N LEU A 71 2.98 7.49 1.51
CA LEU A 71 1.59 7.14 1.21
C LEU A 71 0.65 7.38 2.40
N VAL A 72 1.12 7.13 3.63
CA VAL A 72 0.37 7.42 4.87
C VAL A 72 0.19 8.92 5.04
N GLU A 73 1.24 9.70 4.83
CA GLU A 73 1.15 11.17 4.89
C GLU A 73 0.19 11.73 3.83
N ALA A 74 0.22 11.21 2.60
CA ALA A 74 -0.73 11.59 1.56
C ALA A 74 -2.17 11.21 1.96
N SER A 75 -2.37 10.00 2.51
CA SER A 75 -3.67 9.52 3.00
C SER A 75 -4.22 10.40 4.11
N GLN A 76 -3.36 10.87 5.02
CA GLN A 76 -3.72 11.83 6.07
C GLN A 76 -4.10 13.19 5.47
N ALA A 77 -3.31 13.70 4.52
CA ALA A 77 -3.50 15.01 3.92
C ALA A 77 -4.78 15.12 3.07
N VAL A 78 -5.25 14.02 2.48
CA VAL A 78 -6.54 14.03 1.76
C VAL A 78 -7.74 13.95 2.70
N GLY A 79 -7.60 13.35 3.88
CA GLY A 79 -8.63 13.30 4.93
C GLY A 79 -9.88 12.47 4.61
N THR A 80 -9.97 11.85 3.44
CA THR A 80 -11.13 11.07 2.97
C THR A 80 -10.97 9.55 3.13
N ILE A 81 -9.78 9.09 3.54
CA ILE A 81 -9.48 7.65 3.67
C ILE A 81 -10.24 7.07 4.87
N LYS A 82 -11.13 6.12 4.59
CA LYS A 82 -11.91 5.35 5.57
C LYS A 82 -11.16 4.11 6.08
N ARG A 83 -10.19 3.59 5.31
CA ARG A 83 -9.32 2.52 5.77
C ARG A 83 -7.97 2.46 5.05
N PHE A 84 -6.91 2.27 5.83
CA PHE A 84 -5.57 2.01 5.34
C PHE A 84 -5.08 0.61 5.77
N LEU A 85 -4.66 -0.20 4.81
CA LEU A 85 -4.04 -1.50 5.03
C LEU A 85 -2.57 -1.41 4.59
N PRO A 86 -1.60 -1.31 5.51
CA PRO A 86 -0.18 -1.36 5.15
C PRO A 86 0.21 -2.77 4.70
N SER A 87 1.39 -2.87 4.05
CA SER A 87 1.96 -4.14 3.60
C SER A 87 2.45 -4.99 4.78
N GLU A 88 1.51 -5.71 5.38
CA GLU A 88 1.72 -6.55 6.56
C GLU A 88 1.82 -8.02 6.15
N PHE A 89 0.69 -8.60 5.72
CA PHE A 89 0.52 -9.91 5.08
C PHE A 89 1.52 -11.01 5.52
N GLY A 90 1.66 -11.19 6.84
CA GLY A 90 2.57 -12.16 7.44
C GLY A 90 2.27 -12.35 8.92
N HIS A 91 3.31 -12.43 9.74
CA HIS A 91 3.17 -12.50 11.21
C HIS A 91 2.84 -11.12 11.80
N ASP A 92 2.34 -11.12 13.03
CA ASP A 92 2.23 -9.89 13.81
C ASP A 92 3.62 -9.38 14.21
N VAL A 93 4.07 -8.32 13.52
CA VAL A 93 5.42 -7.79 13.71
C VAL A 93 5.63 -7.17 15.09
N ASP A 94 4.60 -6.75 15.81
CA ASP A 94 4.75 -6.22 17.17
C ASP A 94 4.93 -7.34 18.22
N ARG A 95 4.57 -8.58 17.89
CA ARG A 95 4.64 -9.73 18.79
C ARG A 95 5.81 -10.66 18.51
N ALA A 96 6.16 -10.82 17.23
CA ALA A 96 7.21 -11.72 16.81
C ALA A 96 8.60 -11.07 16.92
N ASP A 97 9.61 -11.87 17.26
CA ASP A 97 11.00 -11.45 17.45
C ASP A 97 11.95 -12.32 16.62
N PRO A 98 12.04 -12.07 15.29
CA PRO A 98 12.91 -12.86 14.42
C PRO A 98 14.37 -12.44 14.56
N VAL A 99 15.27 -13.30 14.09
CA VAL A 99 16.69 -12.94 13.89
C VAL A 99 16.90 -12.19 12.57
N GLU A 100 18.09 -11.61 12.39
CA GLU A 100 18.46 -11.00 11.11
C GLU A 100 18.56 -12.02 9.97
N PRO A 101 18.24 -11.63 8.72
CA PRO A 101 17.85 -10.28 8.27
C PRO A 101 16.37 -9.94 8.45
N GLY A 102 15.57 -10.86 9.01
CA GLY A 102 14.12 -10.68 9.17
C GLY A 102 13.75 -9.56 10.14
N LEU A 103 14.56 -9.35 11.19
CA LEU A 103 14.37 -8.29 12.17
C LEU A 103 14.38 -6.90 11.53
N THR A 104 15.31 -6.63 10.60
CA THR A 104 15.37 -5.36 9.87
C THR A 104 14.03 -5.04 9.18
N MET A 105 13.46 -5.98 8.44
CA MET A 105 12.16 -5.80 7.78
C MET A 105 11.02 -5.57 8.78
N TYR A 106 11.06 -6.24 9.94
CA TYR A 106 10.05 -6.05 10.98
C TYR A 106 10.14 -4.68 11.63
N LEU A 107 11.36 -4.16 11.84
CA LEU A 107 11.56 -2.81 12.34
C LEU A 107 11.01 -1.76 11.37
N GLU A 108 11.17 -1.96 10.06
CA GLU A 108 10.56 -1.10 9.04
C GLU A 108 9.03 -1.15 9.07
N LYS A 109 8.43 -2.34 9.15
CA LYS A 109 6.97 -2.49 9.29
C LYS A 109 6.45 -1.84 10.57
N ARG A 110 7.11 -2.07 11.71
CA ARG A 110 6.81 -1.41 12.99
C ARG A 110 6.86 0.12 12.85
N ARG A 111 7.87 0.65 12.16
CA ARG A 111 7.98 2.10 11.88
C ARG A 111 6.79 2.61 11.05
N VAL A 112 6.36 1.86 10.04
CA VAL A 112 5.15 2.18 9.26
C VAL A 112 3.91 2.13 10.16
N ARG A 113 3.73 1.12 11.02
CA ARG A 113 2.63 1.06 11.99
C ARG A 113 2.56 2.30 12.87
N ARG A 114 3.68 2.71 13.48
CA ARG A 114 3.75 3.93 14.31
C ARG A 114 3.43 5.21 13.52
N CYS A 115 3.76 5.25 12.23
CA CYS A 115 3.39 6.37 11.35
C CYS A 115 1.87 6.38 11.09
N VAL A 116 1.28 5.24 10.75
CA VAL A 116 -0.18 5.08 10.54
C VAL A 116 -0.97 5.46 11.79
N GLU A 117 -0.56 4.99 12.97
CA GLU A 117 -1.24 5.30 14.23
C GLU A 117 -1.21 6.81 14.55
N LYS A 118 -0.05 7.45 14.36
CA LYS A 118 0.11 8.89 14.62
C LYS A 118 -0.64 9.77 13.63
N SER A 119 -0.91 9.27 12.42
CA SER A 119 -1.60 10.04 11.39
C SER A 119 -3.10 10.20 11.66
N GLY A 120 -3.68 9.31 12.48
CA GLY A 120 -5.12 9.26 12.76
C GLY A 120 -5.95 8.64 11.64
N VAL A 121 -5.33 8.15 10.55
CA VAL A 121 -6.03 7.45 9.48
C VAL A 121 -6.52 6.09 10.01
N PRO A 122 -7.82 5.73 9.86
CA PRO A 122 -8.30 4.43 10.30
C PRO A 122 -7.56 3.29 9.58
N TYR A 123 -7.15 2.25 10.31
CA TYR A 123 -6.27 1.22 9.76
C TYR A 123 -6.69 -0.21 10.09
N THR A 124 -6.09 -1.18 9.40
CA THR A 124 -6.20 -2.61 9.72
C THR A 124 -4.90 -3.31 9.36
N TYR A 125 -4.28 -4.00 10.32
CA TYR A 125 -3.10 -4.83 10.08
C TYR A 125 -3.52 -6.26 9.80
N ILE A 126 -3.20 -6.76 8.60
CA ILE A 126 -3.51 -8.13 8.20
C ILE A 126 -2.35 -9.05 8.58
N CYS A 127 -2.50 -9.74 9.71
CA CYS A 127 -1.59 -10.80 10.12
C CYS A 127 -2.17 -12.13 9.62
N CYS A 128 -1.79 -12.55 8.40
CA CYS A 128 -2.38 -13.72 7.73
C CYS A 128 -1.56 -15.01 7.93
N ASN A 129 -0.52 -14.99 8.76
CA ASN A 129 0.22 -16.16 9.21
C ASN A 129 0.15 -16.28 10.74
N SER A 130 0.27 -17.51 11.23
CA SER A 130 0.23 -17.89 12.64
C SER A 130 1.48 -17.49 13.41
#